data_AF-A0A495W6T9-F1
#
_entry.id   AF-A0A495W6T9-F1
#
_cell.length_a   1.000
_cell.length_b   1.000
_cell.length_c   1.000
_cell.angle_alpha   90.00
_cell.angle_beta   90.00
_cell.angle_gamma   90.00
#
_symmetry.space_group_name_H-M   'P 1'
#
loop_
_entity.id
_entity.type
_entity.pdbx_description
1 polymer ?
#
loop_
_entity_poly.entity_id
_entity_poly.type
_entity_poly.pdbx_seq_one_letter_code
_entity_poly.pdbx_strand_id
1 'polypeptide(L)'
;MAAIPLSVTTQGPLYPPSEIMNEDGDFVVVGRVNRAAADGGVVAPWESVLVSAGSPVPEFGRHLPHEVIRPLTAEDDDMVLHTLPVPLPCNNYPMTFAPDQPPAERELPSYPLHRVPVPDLRDEDGPKVTEPITLGRWLRARGEVAVRVAPDRTAADFEFEFADLIPNSLYTVMSLRERDLDPAGPTRPGPLGVPNVFTTDRRGAGRYSATMPDPFPAHDRPGRNRIVNVIVLWMSYQRSYGGAIGQFGLGGDIHAQLKLTAPGFHEHTTTAP
;
A
#
# COMPACT_ATOMS: atom_id res chain seq x y z
N MET A 1 13.74 -9.24 -20.79
CA MET A 1 13.60 -8.27 -19.69
C MET A 1 13.21 -9.08 -18.46
N ALA A 2 13.90 -8.91 -17.34
CA ALA A 2 13.56 -9.65 -16.13
C ALA A 2 12.43 -8.91 -15.41
N ALA A 3 11.30 -9.57 -15.20
CA ALA A 3 10.24 -9.05 -14.35
C ALA A 3 10.63 -9.29 -12.87
N ILE A 4 10.30 -8.34 -12.01
CA ILE A 4 10.54 -8.39 -10.57
C ILE A 4 9.22 -8.77 -9.90
N PRO A 5 9.14 -9.90 -9.18
CA PRO A 5 7.92 -10.30 -8.50
C PRO A 5 7.61 -9.36 -7.33
N LEU A 6 6.35 -8.99 -7.20
CA LEU A 6 5.83 -8.27 -6.04
C LEU A 6 5.37 -9.27 -4.98
N SER A 7 5.48 -8.88 -3.72
CA SER A 7 5.03 -9.67 -2.58
C SER A 7 3.68 -9.18 -2.07
N VAL A 8 2.82 -10.12 -1.72
CA VAL A 8 1.54 -9.80 -1.08
C VAL A 8 1.76 -9.19 0.29
N THR A 9 0.97 -8.17 0.61
CA THR A 9 1.07 -7.45 1.88
C THR A 9 -0.31 -6.96 2.31
N THR A 10 -0.46 -6.59 3.56
CA THR A 10 -1.57 -5.77 4.08
C THR A 10 -1.08 -4.41 4.58
N GLN A 11 0.21 -4.12 4.38
CA GLN A 11 0.91 -3.02 5.03
C GLN A 11 1.53 -2.10 3.96
N GLY A 12 1.23 -0.81 4.01
CA GLY A 12 2.02 0.21 3.31
C GLY A 12 3.24 0.61 4.16
N PRO A 13 3.13 1.64 5.02
CA PRO A 13 4.16 2.04 5.98
C PRO A 13 4.25 1.11 7.19
N LEU A 14 5.21 1.36 8.10
CA LEU A 14 5.36 0.58 9.34
C LEU A 14 4.35 0.94 10.43
N TYR A 15 3.68 2.09 10.31
CA TYR A 15 2.63 2.57 11.21
C TYR A 15 1.48 3.14 10.36
N PRO A 16 0.21 2.81 10.65
CA PRO A 16 -0.20 1.69 11.51
C PRO A 16 0.48 0.36 11.11
N PRO A 17 0.55 -0.64 12.01
CA PRO A 17 1.17 -1.93 11.70
C PRO A 17 0.64 -2.60 10.42
N SER A 18 -0.64 -2.33 10.08
CA SER A 18 -1.30 -2.77 8.86
C SER A 18 -2.36 -1.76 8.42
N GLU A 19 -2.75 -1.81 7.14
CA GLU A 19 -3.90 -1.12 6.55
C GLU A 19 -5.17 -1.98 6.58
N ILE A 20 -5.13 -3.10 7.31
CA ILE A 20 -6.20 -4.07 7.43
C ILE A 20 -6.32 -4.52 8.89
N MET A 21 -7.57 -4.61 9.36
CA MET A 21 -7.93 -5.22 10.64
C MET A 21 -8.76 -6.49 10.45
N ASN A 22 -8.90 -7.27 11.52
CA ASN A 22 -9.95 -8.28 11.66
C ASN A 22 -11.22 -7.66 12.29
N GLU A 23 -12.22 -8.49 12.58
CA GLU A 23 -13.47 -8.04 13.20
C GLU A 23 -13.31 -7.54 14.64
N ASP A 24 -12.29 -8.02 15.35
CA ASP A 24 -11.98 -7.63 16.74
C ASP A 24 -11.23 -6.29 16.82
N GLY A 25 -10.81 -5.74 15.68
CA GLY A 25 -10.03 -4.51 15.60
C GLY A 25 -8.52 -4.70 15.75
N ASP A 26 -8.02 -5.93 15.68
CA ASP A 26 -6.59 -6.21 15.64
C ASP A 26 -6.03 -6.09 14.21
N PHE A 27 -4.81 -5.59 14.09
CA PHE A 27 -4.13 -5.46 12.81
C PHE A 27 -3.75 -6.83 12.25
N VAL A 28 -4.18 -7.10 11.02
CA VAL A 28 -3.78 -8.29 10.25
C VAL A 28 -2.53 -7.91 9.46
N VAL A 29 -1.34 -8.24 9.95
CA VAL A 29 -0.07 -7.83 9.34
C VAL A 29 0.49 -8.95 8.49
N VAL A 30 0.63 -8.69 7.19
CA VAL A 30 1.43 -9.47 6.23
C VAL A 30 2.45 -8.50 5.67
N GLY A 31 3.66 -8.48 6.22
CA GLY A 31 4.59 -7.38 6.00
C GLY A 31 5.67 -7.31 7.05
N ARG A 32 6.25 -6.12 7.23
CA ARG A 32 7.35 -5.92 8.18
C ARG A 32 6.82 -5.69 9.60
N VAL A 33 7.23 -6.53 10.55
CA VAL A 33 6.78 -6.46 11.94
C VAL A 33 7.92 -5.96 12.82
N ASN A 34 7.74 -4.85 13.52
CA ASN A 34 8.76 -4.35 14.44
C ASN A 34 8.93 -5.31 15.62
N ARG A 35 10.15 -5.82 15.81
CA ARG A 35 10.56 -6.71 16.92
C ARG A 35 11.73 -6.08 17.67
N ALA A 36 11.80 -6.34 18.97
CA ALA A 36 13.01 -6.02 19.73
C ALA A 36 14.19 -6.85 19.21
N ALA A 37 15.32 -6.21 18.97
CA ALA A 37 16.58 -6.86 18.64
C ALA A 37 17.39 -7.13 19.92
N ALA A 38 18.34 -8.08 19.84
CA ALA A 38 19.15 -8.48 20.99
C ALA A 38 20.06 -7.35 21.53
N ASP A 39 20.38 -6.37 20.69
CA ASP A 39 21.19 -5.19 21.05
C ASP A 39 20.36 -4.02 21.62
N GLY A 40 19.06 -4.23 21.86
CA GLY A 40 18.13 -3.20 22.31
C GLY A 40 17.58 -2.31 21.20
N GLY A 41 17.95 -2.57 19.93
CA GLY A 41 17.37 -1.93 18.75
C GLY A 41 16.02 -2.53 18.34
N VAL A 42 15.53 -2.11 17.18
CA VAL A 42 14.32 -2.66 16.55
C VAL A 42 14.68 -3.18 15.16
N VAL A 43 14.27 -4.42 14.88
CA VAL A 43 14.34 -5.04 13.55
C VAL A 43 12.93 -5.23 13.01
N ALA A 44 12.78 -5.26 11.69
CA ALA A 44 11.48 -5.38 11.04
C ALA A 44 11.47 -6.51 10.00
N PRO A 45 11.54 -7.79 10.44
CA PRO A 45 11.43 -8.96 9.56
C PRO A 45 10.06 -9.01 8.86
N TRP A 46 10.01 -9.66 7.70
CA TRP A 46 8.76 -9.90 6.98
C TRP A 46 8.04 -11.13 7.56
N GLU A 47 6.87 -10.93 8.15
CA GLU A 47 6.09 -11.94 8.87
C GLU A 47 4.59 -11.85 8.53
N SER A 48 3.83 -12.84 8.99
CA SER A 48 2.36 -12.89 8.91
C SER A 48 1.79 -13.12 10.32
N VAL A 49 1.23 -12.09 10.94
CA VAL A 49 0.84 -12.08 12.37
C VAL A 49 -0.39 -11.19 12.63
N LEU A 50 -1.10 -11.47 13.72
CA LEU A 50 -2.02 -10.52 14.35
C LEU A 50 -1.25 -9.61 15.32
N VAL A 51 -1.52 -8.30 15.24
CA VAL A 51 -0.93 -7.26 16.09
C VAL A 51 -2.04 -6.49 16.79
N SER A 52 -1.89 -6.30 18.09
CA SER A 52 -2.84 -5.56 18.93
C SER A 52 -2.96 -4.10 18.49
N ALA A 53 -4.18 -3.57 18.47
CA ALA A 53 -4.45 -2.14 18.31
C ALA A 53 -3.92 -1.28 19.48
N GLY A 54 -3.50 -1.90 20.57
CA GLY A 54 -2.79 -1.27 21.69
C GLY A 54 -1.28 -1.12 21.48
N SER A 55 -0.75 -1.51 20.30
CA SER A 55 0.68 -1.37 20.01
C SER A 55 1.20 0.06 20.19
N PRO A 56 2.41 0.24 20.74
CA PRO A 56 2.94 1.56 21.04
C PRO A 56 3.16 2.38 19.77
N VAL A 57 2.89 3.68 19.87
CA VAL A 57 3.01 4.63 18.76
C VAL A 57 4.19 5.57 19.02
N PRO A 58 5.33 5.40 18.33
CA PRO A 58 6.46 6.29 18.49
C PRO A 58 6.27 7.59 17.70
N GLU A 59 7.11 8.58 17.99
CA GLU A 59 7.30 9.75 17.11
C GLU A 59 7.63 9.30 15.67
N PHE A 60 7.21 10.10 14.69
CA PHE A 60 7.50 9.83 13.29
C PHE A 60 9.02 9.69 13.04
N GLY A 61 9.41 8.65 12.31
CA GLY A 61 10.82 8.32 12.07
C GLY A 61 11.47 7.41 13.11
N ARG A 62 10.77 7.07 14.20
CA ARG A 62 11.20 6.08 15.18
C ARG A 62 10.38 4.80 15.06
N HIS A 63 10.92 3.72 15.61
CA HIS A 63 10.27 2.41 15.64
C HIS A 63 10.31 1.84 17.05
N LEU A 64 9.19 1.27 17.50
CA LEU A 64 9.07 0.47 18.70
C LEU A 64 8.56 -0.93 18.33
N PRO A 65 8.88 -1.97 19.12
CA PRO A 65 8.32 -3.30 18.90
C PRO A 65 6.78 -3.29 18.93
N HIS A 66 6.17 -4.02 18.01
CA HIS A 66 4.72 -4.23 18.00
C HIS A 66 4.30 -5.23 19.08
N GLU A 67 3.09 -5.08 19.60
CA GLU A 67 2.46 -6.07 20.48
C GLU A 67 1.83 -7.18 19.61
N VAL A 68 2.62 -8.22 19.34
CA VAL A 68 2.18 -9.36 18.52
C VAL A 68 1.34 -10.31 19.36
N ILE A 69 0.10 -10.57 18.91
CA ILE A 69 -0.83 -11.48 19.57
C ILE A 69 -0.47 -12.92 19.23
N ARG A 70 -0.42 -13.25 17.93
CA ARG A 70 -0.07 -14.59 17.43
C ARG A 70 0.30 -14.57 15.94
N PRO A 71 1.01 -15.60 15.45
CA PRO A 71 1.13 -15.85 14.01
C PRO A 71 -0.23 -16.11 13.36
N LEU A 72 -0.34 -15.73 12.09
CA LEU A 72 -1.44 -16.13 11.21
C LEU A 72 -1.12 -17.50 10.58
N THR A 73 -2.13 -18.34 10.45
CA THR A 73 -2.03 -19.69 9.89
C THR A 73 -3.11 -19.92 8.83
N ALA A 74 -3.11 -21.10 8.19
CA ALA A 74 -4.15 -21.45 7.22
C ALA A 74 -5.56 -21.53 7.84
N GLU A 75 -5.68 -21.69 9.16
CA GLU A 75 -6.97 -21.65 9.86
C GLU A 75 -7.61 -20.25 9.82
N ASP A 76 -6.81 -19.22 9.53
CA ASP A 76 -7.25 -17.83 9.41
C ASP A 76 -7.72 -17.46 7.99
N ASP A 77 -7.70 -18.38 7.02
CA ASP A 77 -8.00 -18.07 5.61
C ASP A 77 -9.41 -17.51 5.40
N ASP A 78 -10.37 -17.89 6.25
CA ASP A 78 -11.76 -17.41 6.20
C ASP A 78 -11.99 -16.11 7.01
N MET A 79 -10.95 -15.58 7.66
CA MET A 79 -11.02 -14.32 8.40
C MET A 79 -11.44 -13.17 7.47
N VAL A 80 -12.59 -12.55 7.77
CA VAL A 80 -13.06 -11.38 7.03
C VAL A 80 -12.18 -10.18 7.37
N LEU A 81 -11.65 -9.54 6.34
CA LEU A 81 -10.80 -8.37 6.47
C LEU A 81 -11.63 -7.10 6.57
N HIS A 82 -11.15 -6.16 7.37
CA HIS A 82 -11.81 -4.91 7.72
C HIS A 82 -10.91 -3.70 7.43
N THR A 83 -11.54 -2.54 7.16
CA THR A 83 -10.86 -1.25 7.12
C THR A 83 -10.37 -0.84 8.50
N LEU A 84 -9.48 0.15 8.57
CA LEU A 84 -9.22 0.88 9.79
C LEU A 84 -10.37 1.87 10.05
N PRO A 85 -10.70 2.17 11.32
CA PRO A 85 -11.55 3.31 11.62
C PRO A 85 -10.80 4.62 11.36
N VAL A 86 -11.54 5.72 11.27
CA VAL A 86 -11.01 7.10 11.22
C VAL A 86 -11.42 7.82 12.50
N PRO A 87 -10.47 8.44 13.25
CA PRO A 87 -9.04 8.56 12.95
C PRO A 87 -8.28 7.23 13.01
N LEU A 88 -7.20 7.13 12.21
CA LEU A 88 -6.43 5.89 12.05
C LEU A 88 -5.76 5.50 13.39
N PRO A 89 -6.00 4.28 13.92
CA PRO A 89 -5.34 3.79 15.12
C PRO A 89 -3.86 3.55 14.85
N CYS A 90 -3.02 3.66 15.88
CA CYS A 90 -1.57 3.46 15.79
C CYS A 90 -0.85 4.22 14.65
N ASN A 91 -1.42 5.33 14.18
CA ASN A 91 -0.81 6.13 13.12
C ASN A 91 0.12 7.21 13.70
N ASN A 92 1.33 7.30 13.16
CA ASN A 92 2.28 8.38 13.47
C ASN A 92 2.71 9.17 12.23
N TYR A 93 2.14 8.89 11.05
CA TYR A 93 2.52 9.56 9.83
C TYR A 93 1.75 10.88 9.65
N PRO A 94 2.44 12.02 9.44
CA PRO A 94 1.82 13.30 9.10
C PRO A 94 1.54 13.39 7.59
N MET A 95 1.06 12.32 6.97
CA MET A 95 0.92 12.22 5.53
C MET A 95 -0.36 12.90 5.04
N THR A 96 -0.25 13.72 3.99
CA THR A 96 -1.41 14.23 3.24
C THR A 96 -1.67 13.31 2.05
N PHE A 97 -2.85 12.69 1.98
CA PHE A 97 -3.17 11.67 0.99
C PHE A 97 -3.83 12.24 -0.28
N ALA A 98 -4.63 13.29 -0.13
CA ALA A 98 -5.21 14.05 -1.23
C ALA A 98 -5.12 15.56 -0.95
N PRO A 99 -4.92 16.41 -1.97
CA PRO A 99 -5.00 17.87 -1.80
C PRO A 99 -6.34 18.33 -1.20
N ASP A 100 -7.44 17.69 -1.62
CA ASP A 100 -8.80 17.96 -1.14
C ASP A 100 -9.22 17.00 -0.02
N GLN A 101 -8.26 16.46 0.72
CA GLN A 101 -8.55 15.60 1.88
C GLN A 101 -9.40 16.40 2.88
N PRO A 102 -10.59 15.90 3.28
CA PRO A 102 -11.43 16.59 4.23
C PRO A 102 -10.70 16.76 5.57
N PRO A 103 -11.04 17.78 6.38
CA PRO A 103 -10.48 17.94 7.72
C PRO A 103 -10.64 16.65 8.54
N ALA A 104 -9.67 16.38 9.42
CA ALA A 104 -9.56 15.16 10.23
C ALA A 104 -10.74 14.89 11.20
N GLU A 105 -11.79 15.70 11.18
CA GLU A 105 -12.94 15.66 12.08
C GLU A 105 -14.01 14.63 11.69
N ARG A 106 -13.86 13.94 10.55
CA ARG A 106 -14.82 12.91 10.13
C ARG A 106 -14.48 11.57 10.77
N GLU A 107 -15.32 11.14 11.71
CA GLU A 107 -15.23 9.83 12.33
C GLU A 107 -15.92 8.77 11.45
N LEU A 108 -15.22 7.66 11.20
CA LEU A 108 -15.74 6.50 10.47
C LEU A 108 -15.43 5.23 11.25
N PRO A 109 -16.40 4.31 11.43
CA PRO A 109 -16.11 3.02 12.04
C PRO A 109 -15.29 2.14 11.09
N SER A 110 -14.75 1.06 11.62
CA SER A 110 -14.21 -0.03 10.81
C SER A 110 -15.35 -0.77 10.10
N TYR A 111 -15.19 -1.03 8.81
CA TYR A 111 -16.14 -1.78 8.00
C TYR A 111 -15.50 -3.07 7.47
N PRO A 112 -16.23 -4.19 7.39
CA PRO A 112 -15.82 -5.30 6.54
C PRO A 112 -15.58 -4.78 5.11
N LEU A 113 -14.46 -5.14 4.48
CA LEU A 113 -14.03 -4.55 3.21
C LEU A 113 -15.09 -4.64 2.09
N HIS A 114 -15.90 -5.69 2.10
CA HIS A 114 -16.97 -5.92 1.10
C HIS A 114 -18.27 -5.14 1.36
N ARG A 115 -18.36 -4.43 2.49
CA ARG A 115 -19.52 -3.62 2.89
C ARG A 115 -19.16 -2.17 3.18
N VAL A 116 -18.02 -1.73 2.66
CA VAL A 116 -17.59 -0.34 2.79
C VAL A 116 -18.60 0.55 2.06
N PRO A 117 -19.14 1.61 2.71
CA PRO A 117 -20.15 2.44 2.11
C PRO A 117 -19.54 3.29 0.99
N VAL A 118 -20.08 3.17 -0.22
CA VAL A 118 -19.77 4.09 -1.33
C VAL A 118 -20.78 5.24 -1.27
N PRO A 119 -20.35 6.51 -1.11
CA PRO A 119 -21.27 7.64 -1.06
C PRO A 119 -22.18 7.69 -2.30
N ASP A 120 -23.46 7.99 -2.05
CA ASP A 120 -24.53 8.11 -3.06
C ASP A 120 -24.83 6.83 -3.88
N LEU A 121 -24.23 5.69 -3.53
CA LEU A 121 -24.49 4.40 -4.18
C LEU A 121 -25.88 3.86 -3.79
N ARG A 122 -26.63 3.40 -4.79
CA ARG A 122 -27.89 2.64 -4.63
C ARG A 122 -27.70 1.20 -5.06
N ASP A 123 -28.62 0.33 -4.66
CA ASP A 123 -28.59 -1.08 -5.05
C ASP A 123 -28.67 -1.25 -6.58
N GLU A 124 -29.45 -0.41 -7.27
CA GLU A 124 -29.58 -0.48 -8.74
C GLU A 124 -28.32 -0.03 -9.50
N ASP A 125 -27.40 0.67 -8.83
CA ASP A 125 -26.13 1.10 -9.43
C ASP A 125 -25.14 -0.08 -9.57
N GLY A 126 -25.43 -1.23 -8.94
CA GLY A 126 -24.75 -2.50 -9.17
C GLY A 126 -23.30 -2.53 -8.66
N PRO A 127 -23.08 -2.49 -7.32
CA PRO A 127 -21.75 -2.61 -6.74
C PRO A 127 -21.01 -3.84 -7.24
N LYS A 128 -19.72 -3.69 -7.54
CA LYS A 128 -18.91 -4.79 -8.10
C LYS A 128 -18.36 -5.72 -7.03
N VAL A 129 -18.14 -5.19 -5.83
CA VAL A 129 -17.63 -5.94 -4.68
C VAL A 129 -18.78 -6.14 -3.69
N THR A 130 -19.25 -7.38 -3.58
CA THR A 130 -20.37 -7.77 -2.71
C THR A 130 -20.05 -8.98 -1.83
N GLU A 131 -19.08 -9.79 -2.23
CA GLU A 131 -18.66 -10.99 -1.51
C GLU A 131 -17.62 -10.68 -0.43
N PRO A 132 -17.61 -11.40 0.71
CA PRO A 132 -16.59 -11.26 1.73
C PRO A 132 -15.16 -11.30 1.16
N ILE A 133 -14.35 -10.32 1.58
CA ILE A 133 -12.91 -10.30 1.32
C ILE A 133 -12.23 -10.92 2.53
N THR A 134 -11.76 -12.17 2.37
CA THR A 134 -11.08 -12.90 3.43
C THR A 134 -9.56 -12.83 3.28
N LEU A 135 -8.83 -13.16 4.35
CA LEU A 135 -7.37 -13.26 4.34
C LEU A 135 -6.88 -14.23 3.27
N GLY A 136 -7.46 -15.43 3.18
CA GLY A 136 -7.08 -16.43 2.19
C GLY A 136 -7.29 -15.93 0.76
N ARG A 137 -8.33 -15.12 0.49
CA ARG A 137 -8.52 -14.45 -0.81
C ARG A 137 -7.47 -13.39 -1.06
N TRP A 138 -7.18 -12.56 -0.07
CA TRP A 138 -6.20 -11.50 -0.14
C TRP A 138 -4.80 -12.03 -0.51
N LEU A 139 -4.39 -13.13 0.13
CA LEU A 139 -3.09 -13.77 -0.02
C LEU A 139 -2.86 -14.44 -1.38
N ARG A 140 -3.90 -14.64 -2.19
CA ARG A 140 -3.77 -15.20 -3.55
C ARG A 140 -3.17 -14.21 -4.55
N ALA A 141 -3.25 -12.91 -4.30
CA ALA A 141 -2.76 -11.87 -5.19
C ALA A 141 -1.32 -12.13 -5.66
N ARG A 142 -1.08 -11.96 -6.96
CA ARG A 142 0.23 -12.04 -7.60
C ARG A 142 0.42 -10.84 -8.52
N GLY A 143 1.66 -10.40 -8.63
CA GLY A 143 2.02 -9.36 -9.59
C GLY A 143 3.51 -9.33 -9.84
N GLU A 144 3.87 -8.78 -10.98
CA GLU A 144 5.25 -8.51 -11.35
C GLU A 144 5.36 -7.16 -12.03
N VAL A 145 6.55 -6.57 -11.95
CA VAL A 145 6.89 -5.31 -12.61
C VAL A 145 8.14 -5.48 -13.45
N ALA A 146 8.08 -5.04 -14.70
CA ALA A 146 9.23 -4.92 -15.57
C ALA A 146 9.55 -3.45 -15.79
N VAL A 147 10.84 -3.10 -15.76
CA VAL A 147 11.30 -1.73 -15.91
C VAL A 147 12.26 -1.62 -17.09
N ARG A 148 12.02 -0.63 -17.95
CA ARG A 148 12.84 -0.33 -19.12
C ARG A 148 13.25 1.13 -19.12
N VAL A 149 14.53 1.39 -18.92
CA VAL A 149 15.10 2.74 -19.09
C VAL A 149 15.18 3.06 -20.59
N ALA A 150 14.73 4.25 -20.97
CA ALA A 150 14.79 4.73 -22.36
C ALA A 150 16.25 4.80 -22.86
N PRO A 151 16.51 4.64 -24.18
CA PRO A 151 17.88 4.68 -24.71
C PRO A 151 18.64 5.98 -24.42
N ASP A 152 17.93 7.12 -24.37
CA ASP A 152 18.45 8.43 -24.01
C ASP A 152 18.56 8.64 -22.48
N ARG A 153 18.08 7.68 -21.70
CA ARG A 153 18.07 7.62 -20.23
C ARG A 153 17.29 8.73 -19.55
N THR A 154 16.42 9.44 -20.26
CA THR A 154 15.62 10.55 -19.68
C THR A 154 14.37 10.06 -18.96
N ALA A 155 13.93 8.83 -19.27
CA ALA A 155 12.73 8.22 -18.73
C ALA A 155 12.90 6.72 -18.47
N ALA A 156 11.95 6.12 -17.76
CA ALA A 156 11.79 4.67 -17.72
C ALA A 156 10.31 4.27 -17.80
N ASP A 157 10.03 3.21 -18.54
CA ASP A 157 8.75 2.55 -18.61
C ASP A 157 8.65 1.49 -17.51
N PHE A 158 7.52 1.44 -16.83
CA PHE A 158 7.11 0.41 -15.89
C PHE A 158 5.93 -0.34 -16.50
N GLU A 159 6.03 -1.65 -16.60
CA GLU A 159 4.98 -2.54 -17.11
C GLU A 159 4.63 -3.56 -16.03
N PHE A 160 3.35 -3.68 -15.71
CA PHE A 160 2.85 -4.58 -14.68
C PHE A 160 1.86 -5.59 -15.24
N GLU A 161 1.99 -6.83 -14.78
CA GLU A 161 0.98 -7.86 -14.94
C GLU A 161 0.54 -8.38 -13.57
N PHE A 162 -0.77 -8.56 -13.41
CA PHE A 162 -1.38 -8.98 -12.16
C PHE A 162 -2.34 -10.15 -12.36
N ALA A 163 -2.40 -11.02 -11.36
CA ALA A 163 -3.32 -12.15 -11.29
C ALA A 163 -3.86 -12.33 -9.87
N ASP A 164 -5.06 -12.91 -9.78
CA ASP A 164 -5.71 -13.27 -8.51
C ASP A 164 -5.86 -12.08 -7.52
N LEU A 165 -5.91 -10.85 -8.04
CA LEU A 165 -6.33 -9.67 -7.30
C LEU A 165 -7.82 -9.77 -6.93
N ILE A 166 -8.33 -8.81 -6.16
CA ILE A 166 -9.78 -8.69 -5.95
C ILE A 166 -10.43 -8.44 -7.32
N PRO A 167 -11.37 -9.28 -7.78
CA PRO A 167 -12.01 -9.15 -9.09
C PRO A 167 -12.88 -7.90 -9.22
N ASN A 168 -13.08 -7.46 -10.47
CA ASN A 168 -13.93 -6.32 -10.84
C ASN A 168 -13.67 -5.06 -10.01
N SER A 169 -12.42 -4.84 -9.62
CA SER A 169 -12.05 -3.86 -8.60
C SER A 169 -11.14 -2.79 -9.15
N LEU A 170 -11.25 -1.60 -8.56
CA LEU A 170 -10.38 -0.47 -8.84
C LEU A 170 -9.10 -0.56 -7.99
N TYR A 171 -7.98 -0.35 -8.66
CA TYR A 171 -6.66 -0.29 -8.04
C TYR A 171 -5.95 0.99 -8.43
N THR A 172 -5.02 1.40 -7.57
CA THR A 172 -4.08 2.49 -7.82
C THR A 172 -2.64 2.02 -7.61
N VAL A 173 -1.71 2.56 -8.40
CA VAL A 173 -0.28 2.23 -8.34
C VAL A 173 0.51 3.46 -7.91
N MET A 174 1.25 3.32 -6.83
CA MET A 174 2.03 4.38 -6.22
C MET A 174 3.52 4.06 -6.32
N SER A 175 4.32 5.12 -6.34
CA SER A 175 5.78 5.06 -6.20
C SER A 175 6.18 5.52 -4.81
N LEU A 176 7.16 4.85 -4.23
CA LEU A 176 7.85 5.29 -3.04
C LEU A 176 9.26 5.71 -3.41
N ARG A 177 9.64 6.93 -3.05
CA ARG A 177 10.97 7.48 -3.27
C ARG A 177 11.79 7.54 -2.00
N GLU A 178 13.11 7.67 -2.15
CA GLU A 178 14.08 7.72 -1.04
C GLU A 178 13.69 8.70 0.08
N ARG A 179 13.10 9.84 -0.27
CA ARG A 179 12.74 10.91 0.69
C ARG A 179 11.28 10.93 1.11
N ASP A 180 10.46 10.02 0.58
CA ASP A 180 9.01 10.08 0.80
C ASP A 180 8.61 9.70 2.23
N LEU A 181 9.52 9.15 3.03
CA LEU A 181 9.33 8.85 4.46
C LEU A 181 10.43 9.50 5.34
N ASP A 182 11.03 10.60 4.86
CA ASP A 182 12.04 11.36 5.61
C ASP A 182 11.36 12.11 6.77
N PRO A 183 11.72 11.84 8.04
CA PRO A 183 11.16 12.55 9.20
C PRO A 183 11.46 14.06 9.23
N ALA A 184 12.51 14.50 8.54
CA ALA A 184 12.89 15.90 8.44
C ALA A 184 12.27 16.61 7.21
N GLY A 185 11.56 15.88 6.35
CA GLY A 185 11.00 16.38 5.09
C GLY A 185 9.49 16.12 4.97
N PRO A 186 8.85 16.62 3.90
CA PRO A 186 7.47 16.30 3.61
C PRO A 186 7.34 14.81 3.25
N THR A 187 6.47 14.09 3.96
CA THR A 187 6.12 12.70 3.64
C THR A 187 4.99 12.69 2.61
N ARG A 188 5.30 12.32 1.37
CA ARG A 188 4.33 12.32 0.27
C ARG A 188 4.68 11.29 -0.82
N PRO A 189 4.31 10.01 -0.63
CA PRO A 189 4.30 9.04 -1.72
C PRO A 189 3.52 9.59 -2.91
N GLY A 190 4.05 9.39 -4.12
CA GLY A 190 3.49 9.96 -5.35
C GLY A 190 2.93 8.90 -6.30
N PRO A 191 1.96 9.25 -7.15
CA PRO A 191 1.43 8.33 -8.15
C PRO A 191 2.54 7.84 -9.09
N LEU A 192 2.51 6.56 -9.45
CA LEU A 192 3.43 6.03 -10.46
C LEU A 192 2.86 6.32 -11.85
N GLY A 193 3.02 7.55 -12.33
CA GLY A 193 2.41 8.03 -13.57
C GLY A 193 0.99 8.55 -13.34
N VAL A 194 0.43 9.30 -14.28
CA VAL A 194 -0.96 9.80 -14.20
C VAL A 194 -1.64 9.55 -15.56
N PRO A 195 -2.81 8.88 -15.60
CA PRO A 195 -3.55 8.31 -14.45
C PRO A 195 -2.83 7.10 -13.84
N ASN A 196 -2.92 6.94 -12.52
CA ASN A 196 -2.28 5.84 -11.78
C ASN A 196 -3.19 4.66 -11.46
N VAL A 197 -4.28 4.48 -12.21
CA VAL A 197 -5.33 3.51 -11.87
C VAL A 197 -5.51 2.45 -12.94
N PHE A 198 -5.96 1.27 -12.51
CA PHE A 198 -6.44 0.21 -13.38
C PHE A 198 -7.62 -0.52 -12.73
N THR A 199 -8.33 -1.31 -13.52
CA THR A 199 -9.39 -2.19 -13.01
C THR A 199 -9.06 -3.64 -13.31
N THR A 200 -9.44 -4.53 -12.40
CA THR A 200 -9.30 -5.97 -12.61
C THR A 200 -10.53 -6.54 -13.30
N ASP A 201 -10.34 -7.63 -14.04
CA ASP A 201 -11.44 -8.37 -14.62
C ASP A 201 -12.14 -9.29 -13.59
N ARG A 202 -13.11 -10.08 -14.06
CA ARG A 202 -13.86 -11.05 -13.23
C ARG A 202 -13.01 -12.17 -12.61
N ARG A 203 -11.78 -12.36 -13.07
CA ARG A 203 -10.81 -13.35 -12.55
C ARG A 203 -9.76 -12.69 -11.64
N GLY A 204 -9.80 -11.37 -11.46
CA GLY A 204 -8.76 -10.65 -10.74
C GLY A 204 -7.50 -10.42 -11.57
N ALA A 205 -7.56 -10.57 -12.90
CA ALA A 205 -6.44 -10.23 -13.77
C ALA A 205 -6.44 -8.72 -14.07
N GLY A 206 -5.26 -8.13 -14.17
CA GLY A 206 -5.09 -6.70 -14.46
C GLY A 206 -3.75 -6.39 -15.10
N ARG A 207 -3.67 -5.23 -15.76
CA ARG A 207 -2.43 -4.69 -16.32
C ARG A 207 -2.36 -3.20 -16.05
N TYR A 208 -1.14 -2.71 -15.83
CA TYR A 208 -0.87 -1.29 -15.65
C TYR A 208 0.46 -0.95 -16.31
N SER A 209 0.59 0.27 -16.84
CA SER A 209 1.85 0.76 -17.39
C SER A 209 2.00 2.26 -17.16
N ALA A 210 3.22 2.70 -16.90
CA ALA A 210 3.53 4.12 -16.75
C ALA A 210 4.93 4.43 -17.26
N THR A 211 5.09 5.59 -17.90
CA THR A 211 6.41 6.16 -18.21
C THR A 211 6.70 7.26 -17.22
N MET A 212 7.80 7.13 -16.48
CA MET A 212 8.24 8.13 -15.51
C MET A 212 9.42 8.93 -16.07
N PRO A 213 9.41 10.27 -15.96
CA PRO A 213 10.57 11.09 -16.23
C PRO A 213 11.56 11.00 -15.07
N ASP A 214 12.85 10.80 -15.39
CA ASP A 214 13.98 10.69 -14.45
C ASP A 214 13.67 9.93 -13.12
N PRO A 215 13.18 8.67 -13.18
CA PRO A 215 12.78 7.92 -11.97
C PRO A 215 13.97 7.44 -11.13
N PHE A 216 15.16 7.35 -11.72
CA PHE A 216 16.36 6.75 -11.13
C PHE A 216 17.58 7.68 -11.25
N PRO A 217 17.53 8.94 -10.77
CA PRO A 217 18.68 9.85 -10.86
C PRO A 217 19.95 9.22 -10.28
N ALA A 218 21.10 9.50 -10.91
CA ALA A 218 22.39 8.98 -10.50
C ALA A 218 22.70 9.25 -9.01
N HIS A 219 23.42 8.33 -8.37
CA HIS A 219 23.70 8.42 -6.93
C HIS A 219 24.50 9.67 -6.54
N ASP A 220 25.37 10.18 -7.40
CA ASP A 220 26.16 11.37 -7.14
C ASP A 220 25.42 12.70 -7.41
N ARG A 221 24.21 12.65 -8.00
CA ARG A 221 23.43 13.84 -8.31
C ARG A 221 22.95 14.55 -7.03
N PRO A 222 23.27 15.85 -6.84
CA PRO A 222 22.71 16.64 -5.75
C PRO A 222 21.19 16.66 -5.80
N GLY A 223 20.53 16.51 -4.64
CA GLY A 223 19.07 16.59 -4.56
C GLY A 223 18.31 15.35 -5.08
N ARG A 224 18.99 14.24 -5.40
CA ARG A 224 18.34 13.02 -5.92
C ARG A 224 17.19 12.52 -5.02
N ASN A 225 16.17 11.96 -5.66
CA ASN A 225 15.06 11.28 -5.00
C ASN A 225 14.56 10.12 -5.88
N ARG A 226 15.27 8.99 -5.81
CA ARG A 226 15.00 7.82 -6.67
C ARG A 226 13.72 7.11 -6.25
N ILE A 227 12.99 6.55 -7.21
CA ILE A 227 11.98 5.53 -6.92
C ILE A 227 12.70 4.29 -6.41
N VAL A 228 12.31 3.83 -5.23
CA VAL A 228 12.91 2.65 -4.55
C VAL A 228 11.88 1.55 -4.31
N ASN A 229 10.59 1.84 -4.44
CA ASN A 229 9.54 0.84 -4.33
C ASN A 229 8.31 1.26 -5.14
N VAL A 230 7.44 0.29 -5.41
CA VAL A 230 6.11 0.47 -6.01
C VAL A 230 5.09 -0.24 -5.14
N ILE A 231 3.91 0.35 -4.98
CA ILE A 231 2.85 -0.19 -4.14
C ILE A 231 1.56 -0.21 -4.95
N VAL A 232 0.92 -1.38 -4.99
CA VAL A 232 -0.39 -1.58 -5.62
C VAL A 232 -1.43 -1.61 -4.52
N LEU A 233 -2.35 -0.66 -4.57
CA LEU A 233 -3.34 -0.40 -3.54
C LEU A 233 -4.75 -0.66 -4.10
N TRP A 234 -5.56 -1.41 -3.37
CA TRP A 234 -6.96 -1.64 -3.69
C TRP A 234 -7.84 -0.53 -3.10
N MET A 235 -8.80 -0.02 -3.87
CA MET A 235 -9.71 1.06 -3.45
C MET A 235 -11.02 0.47 -2.90
N SER A 236 -11.16 0.36 -1.59
CA SER A 236 -12.33 -0.30 -0.96
C SER A 236 -13.64 0.48 -1.13
N TYR A 237 -13.54 1.81 -1.21
CA TYR A 237 -14.68 2.68 -1.51
C TYR A 237 -15.05 2.71 -3.00
N GLN A 238 -14.39 1.92 -3.86
CA GLN A 238 -14.65 1.84 -5.31
C GLN A 238 -14.59 3.21 -6.03
N ARG A 239 -13.84 4.17 -5.49
CA ARG A 239 -13.65 5.54 -6.02
C ARG A 239 -12.20 5.77 -6.42
N SER A 240 -11.97 6.58 -7.44
CA SER A 240 -10.63 7.03 -7.86
C SER A 240 -10.45 8.51 -7.57
N TYR A 241 -9.23 8.89 -7.21
CA TYR A 241 -8.83 10.29 -6.97
C TYR A 241 -7.72 10.75 -7.93
N GLY A 242 -7.47 10.00 -9.02
CA GLY A 242 -6.76 10.48 -10.22
C GLY A 242 -5.41 11.19 -10.01
N GLY A 243 -4.59 10.74 -9.06
CA GLY A 243 -3.30 11.35 -8.71
C GLY A 243 -3.09 11.58 -7.21
N ALA A 244 -4.14 11.45 -6.40
CA ALA A 244 -4.06 11.31 -4.96
C ALA A 244 -3.98 9.84 -4.54
N ILE A 245 -3.50 9.60 -3.31
CA ILE A 245 -3.39 8.24 -2.76
C ILE A 245 -4.77 7.72 -2.38
N GLY A 246 -5.56 8.55 -1.70
CA GLY A 246 -6.90 8.23 -1.16
C GLY A 246 -7.47 9.44 -0.41
N GLN A 247 -8.71 9.34 0.07
CA GLN A 247 -9.38 10.42 0.81
C GLN A 247 -9.19 10.30 2.32
N PHE A 248 -9.24 9.09 2.89
CA PHE A 248 -9.17 8.86 4.34
C PHE A 248 -7.82 8.33 4.80
N GLY A 249 -6.97 7.98 3.85
CA GLY A 249 -5.61 7.52 4.09
C GLY A 249 -5.48 6.01 4.04
N LEU A 250 -4.24 5.56 4.22
CA LEU A 250 -3.87 4.15 4.18
C LEU A 250 -4.62 3.35 5.25
N GLY A 251 -5.40 2.37 4.81
CA GLY A 251 -6.31 1.58 5.64
C GLY A 251 -7.71 2.15 5.82
N GLY A 252 -7.92 3.44 5.53
CA GLY A 252 -9.25 4.07 5.59
C GLY A 252 -10.09 3.74 4.35
N ASP A 253 -9.62 4.12 3.16
CA ASP A 253 -10.30 3.86 1.87
C ASP A 253 -9.44 3.17 0.81
N ILE A 254 -8.18 2.90 1.14
CA ILE A 254 -7.17 2.33 0.26
C ILE A 254 -6.32 1.33 1.04
N HIS A 255 -5.89 0.26 0.39
CA HIS A 255 -5.26 -0.87 1.09
C HIS A 255 -4.14 -1.50 0.26
N ALA A 256 -2.92 -1.51 0.79
CA ALA A 256 -1.74 -2.06 0.13
C ALA A 256 -1.87 -3.57 0.00
N GLN A 257 -1.85 -4.06 -1.24
CA GLN A 257 -1.97 -5.50 -1.53
C GLN A 257 -0.70 -6.11 -2.10
N LEU A 258 0.05 -5.37 -2.93
CA LEU A 258 1.34 -5.83 -3.48
C LEU A 258 2.41 -4.74 -3.37
N LYS A 259 3.63 -5.11 -2.97
CA LYS A 259 4.81 -4.23 -3.00
C LYS A 259 6.13 -5.02 -3.05
N LEU A 260 7.26 -4.35 -3.23
CA LEU A 260 8.57 -4.97 -2.99
C LEU A 260 8.86 -5.08 -1.49
N THR A 261 9.47 -6.19 -1.07
CA THR A 261 9.83 -6.42 0.34
C THR A 261 10.97 -5.54 0.83
N ALA A 262 11.82 -5.07 -0.09
CA ALA A 262 12.96 -4.19 0.17
C ALA A 262 13.10 -3.13 -0.94
N PRO A 263 13.87 -2.06 -0.71
CA PRO A 263 14.24 -1.12 -1.76
C PRO A 263 14.81 -1.85 -2.99
N GLY A 264 14.30 -1.54 -4.18
CA GLY A 264 14.71 -2.13 -5.46
C GLY A 264 15.20 -1.09 -6.48
N PHE A 265 15.36 -1.54 -7.73
CA PHE A 265 15.73 -0.73 -8.90
C PHE A 265 17.11 -0.05 -8.83
N HIS A 266 18.04 -0.60 -8.05
CA HIS A 266 19.40 -0.06 -7.87
C HIS A 266 20.24 -0.16 -9.14
N GLU A 267 19.93 -1.12 -10.00
CA GLU A 267 20.57 -1.38 -11.28
C GLU A 267 20.27 -0.31 -12.34
N HIS A 268 19.22 0.47 -12.16
CA HIS A 268 18.79 1.48 -13.14
C HIS A 268 19.39 2.85 -12.83
N THR A 269 19.65 3.64 -13.87
CA THR A 269 20.04 5.04 -13.70
C THR A 269 19.55 5.88 -14.88
N THR A 270 18.85 6.96 -14.56
CA THR A 270 18.37 7.98 -15.48
C THR A 270 19.13 9.29 -15.33
N THR A 271 19.03 10.11 -16.36
CA THR A 271 19.50 11.49 -16.39
C THR A 271 18.31 12.42 -16.52
N ALA A 272 18.53 13.69 -16.17
CA ALA A 272 17.48 14.68 -16.35
C ALA A 272 17.28 14.89 -17.86
N PRO A 273 16.06 15.13 -18.32
CA PRO A 273 15.81 15.56 -19.69
C PRO A 273 16.50 16.89 -20.00
#